data_AF-A0A150AAG8-F1
#
_entry.id   AF-A0A150AAG8-F1
#
_cell.length_a   1.000
_cell.length_b   1.000
_cell.length_c   1.000
_cell.angle_alpha   90.00
_cell.angle_beta   90.00
_cell.angle_gamma   90.00
#
_symmetry.space_group_name_H-M   'P 1'
#
loop_
_entity.id
_entity.type
_entity.pdbx_description
1 polymer ?
#
loop_
_entity_poly.entity_id
_entity_poly.type
_entity_poly.pdbx_seq_one_letter_code
_entity_poly.pdbx_strand_id
1 'polypeptide(L)'
;MQTHEIVSDGQKFIFNVIKNFTEPCPECGVPACGKEDILWYEDKNRRIAIIFDGGYFDLAGEEFFDKNIKTMEYDTLPIFMKQWNEARGWSSCWDYNGYTLFIDDFLEAMELLKSCEMGKWITMEEVLSMEDLANNAKSIGAKLKIGRG
;
A
#
# COMPACT_ATOMS: atom_id res chain seq x y z
N MET A 1 -5.27 -8.46 16.52
CA MET A 1 -6.07 -8.34 15.27
C MET A 1 -7.34 -7.59 15.62
N GLN A 2 -7.51 -6.40 15.05
CA GLN A 2 -8.65 -5.51 15.27
C GLN A 2 -9.51 -5.49 14.01
N THR A 3 -10.83 -5.36 14.18
CA THR A 3 -11.72 -5.16 13.03
C THR A 3 -11.80 -3.67 12.70
N HIS A 4 -11.59 -3.32 11.44
CA HIS A 4 -11.82 -1.99 10.90
C HIS A 4 -12.98 -2.05 9.91
N GLU A 5 -14.03 -1.27 10.17
CA GLU A 5 -15.26 -1.27 9.38
C GLU A 5 -15.41 0.06 8.67
N ILE A 6 -15.66 -0.01 7.36
CA ILE A 6 -15.90 1.16 6.52
C ILE A 6 -17.21 0.98 5.78
N VAL A 7 -17.97 2.07 5.64
CA VAL A 7 -19.16 2.13 4.79
C VAL A 7 -18.89 3.13 3.67
N SER A 8 -18.94 2.66 2.43
CA SER A 8 -18.78 3.49 1.23
C SER A 8 -19.80 3.07 0.19
N ASP A 9 -20.48 4.04 -0.42
CA ASP A 9 -21.53 3.84 -1.42
C ASP A 9 -22.61 2.80 -1.02
N GLY A 10 -22.97 2.78 0.27
CA GLY A 10 -23.95 1.84 0.83
C GLY A 10 -23.44 0.40 0.99
N GLN A 11 -22.18 0.13 0.65
CA GLN A 11 -21.51 -1.15 0.86
C GLN A 11 -20.68 -1.12 2.14
N LYS A 12 -20.80 -2.17 2.95
CA LYS A 12 -19.98 -2.37 4.16
C LYS A 12 -18.73 -3.18 3.82
N PHE A 13 -17.57 -2.67 4.21
CA PHE A 13 -16.27 -3.32 4.11
C PHE A 13 -15.74 -3.62 5.51
N ILE A 14 -15.29 -4.85 5.73
CA ILE A 14 -14.77 -5.31 7.02
C ILE A 14 -13.36 -5.84 6.80
N PHE A 15 -12.39 -5.21 7.45
CA PHE A 15 -10.97 -5.56 7.41
C PHE A 15 -10.52 -6.08 8.77
N ASN A 16 -9.81 -7.20 8.77
CA ASN A 16 -9.18 -7.80 9.93
C ASN A 16 -7.73 -7.29 9.95
N VAL A 17 -7.54 -6.17 10.65
CA VAL A 17 -6.30 -5.42 10.65
C VAL A 17 -5.28 -6.11 11.56
N ILE A 18 -4.18 -6.55 10.98
CA ILE A 18 -3.05 -7.13 11.70
C ILE A 18 -2.12 -6.05 12.24
N LYS A 19 -1.95 -4.95 11.50
CA LYS A 19 -1.21 -3.75 11.91
C LYS A 19 -1.85 -2.49 11.34
N ASN A 20 -1.92 -1.45 12.15
CA ASN A 20 -2.31 -0.11 11.71
C ASN A 20 -1.18 0.85 12.08
N PHE A 21 -0.59 1.49 11.08
CA PHE A 21 0.52 2.43 11.21
C PHE A 21 0.10 3.89 11.13
N THR A 22 -1.19 4.17 10.94
CA THR A 22 -1.68 5.54 10.86
C THR A 22 -1.69 6.19 12.24
N GLU A 23 -1.10 7.38 12.34
CA GLU A 23 -1.23 8.23 13.52
C GLU A 23 -2.25 9.34 13.28
N PRO A 24 -3.00 9.77 14.31
CA PRO A 24 -3.86 10.94 14.21
C PRO A 24 -3.06 12.18 13.81
N CYS A 25 -3.50 12.87 12.76
CA CYS A 25 -2.90 14.14 12.38
C CYS A 25 -3.02 15.15 13.53
N PRO A 26 -1.96 15.88 13.90
CA PRO A 26 -1.99 16.84 15.00
C PRO A 26 -2.94 18.04 14.73
N GLU A 27 -3.27 18.32 13.46
CA GLU A 27 -4.15 19.43 13.08
C GLU A 27 -5.63 19.04 13.11
N CYS A 28 -5.99 17.89 12.52
CA CYS A 28 -7.39 17.48 12.36
C CYS A 28 -7.83 16.32 13.27
N GLY A 29 -6.88 15.64 13.93
CA GLY A 29 -7.13 14.47 14.78
C GLY A 29 -7.54 13.21 14.02
N VAL A 30 -7.63 13.27 12.68
CA VAL A 30 -8.00 12.13 11.82
C VAL A 30 -6.72 11.39 11.42
N PRO A 31 -6.68 10.05 11.52
CA PRO A 31 -5.54 9.26 11.04
C PRO A 31 -5.26 9.52 9.56
N ALA A 32 -3.98 9.71 9.21
CA ALA A 32 -3.54 10.02 7.83
C ALA A 32 -4.34 11.15 7.13
N CYS A 33 -4.96 12.07 7.89
CA CYS A 33 -5.88 13.07 7.36
C CYS A 33 -7.05 12.51 6.51
N GLY A 34 -7.46 11.26 6.73
CA GLY A 34 -8.47 10.59 5.90
C GLY A 34 -7.94 10.18 4.53
N LYS A 35 -6.68 9.75 4.46
CA LYS A 35 -6.00 9.20 3.29
C LYS A 35 -5.35 7.86 3.62
N GLU A 36 -6.01 7.02 4.38
CA GLU A 36 -5.47 5.72 4.77
C GLU A 36 -5.39 4.78 3.57
N ASP A 37 -4.20 4.26 3.29
CA ASP A 37 -4.04 3.12 2.39
C ASP A 37 -4.22 1.82 3.18
N ILE A 38 -5.02 0.92 2.61
CA ILE A 38 -5.34 -0.40 3.13
C ILE A 38 -4.78 -1.41 2.13
N LEU A 39 -3.84 -2.25 2.56
CA LEU A 39 -3.33 -3.37 1.78
C LEU A 39 -3.89 -4.66 2.38
N TRP A 40 -4.49 -5.52 1.56
CA TRP A 40 -5.14 -6.74 2.05
C TRP A 40 -5.13 -7.91 1.07
N TYR A 41 -5.39 -9.10 1.60
CA TYR A 41 -5.80 -10.27 0.83
C TYR A 41 -7.00 -10.93 1.51
N GLU A 42 -7.66 -11.84 0.79
CA GLU A 42 -8.80 -12.60 1.33
C GLU A 42 -8.39 -14.04 1.68
N ASP A 43 -8.64 -14.46 2.92
CA ASP A 43 -8.54 -15.85 3.39
C ASP A 43 -9.84 -16.25 4.10
N LYS A 44 -10.48 -17.35 3.66
CA LYS A 44 -11.74 -17.86 4.24
C LYS A 44 -12.80 -16.77 4.46
N ASN A 45 -13.02 -15.92 3.45
CA ASN A 45 -13.96 -14.79 3.46
C ASN A 45 -13.62 -13.68 4.48
N ARG A 46 -12.35 -13.60 4.92
CA ARG A 46 -11.85 -12.54 5.78
C ARG A 46 -10.80 -11.74 5.02
N ARG A 47 -10.97 -10.42 4.97
CA ARG A 47 -9.92 -9.52 4.49
C ARG A 47 -8.90 -9.36 5.59
N ILE A 48 -7.69 -9.89 5.40
CA ILE A 48 -6.57 -9.71 6.32
C ILE A 48 -5.79 -8.51 5.81
N ALA A 49 -5.62 -7.49 6.64
CA ALA A 49 -5.18 -6.17 6.17
C ALA A 49 -4.11 -5.53 7.05
N ILE A 50 -3.32 -4.66 6.44
CA ILE A 50 -2.58 -3.60 7.13
C ILE A 50 -3.12 -2.25 6.67
N ILE A 51 -3.00 -1.24 7.53
CA ILE A 51 -3.36 0.15 7.24
C ILE A 51 -2.14 1.02 7.48
N PHE A 52 -1.87 1.97 6.58
CA PHE A 52 -0.76 2.92 6.65
C PHE A 52 -1.16 4.25 6.00
N ASP A 53 -0.35 5.29 6.18
CA ASP A 53 -0.60 6.61 5.61
C ASP A 53 -0.43 6.58 4.09
N GLY A 54 -1.45 6.98 3.33
CA GLY A 54 -1.40 6.98 1.87
C GLY A 54 -0.43 8.01 1.29
N GLY A 55 -0.03 9.02 2.07
CA GLY A 55 1.03 9.94 1.68
C GLY A 55 2.40 9.27 1.53
N TYR A 56 2.60 8.09 2.14
CA TYR A 56 3.91 7.43 2.14
C TYR A 56 4.33 6.94 0.77
N PHE A 57 3.45 6.25 0.04
CA PHE A 57 3.77 5.84 -1.33
C PHE A 57 3.92 7.02 -2.27
N ASP A 58 3.15 8.08 -2.07
CA ASP A 58 3.25 9.30 -2.85
C ASP A 58 4.66 9.92 -2.67
N LEU A 59 5.11 10.10 -1.44
CA LEU A 59 6.41 10.72 -1.15
C LEU A 59 7.61 9.80 -1.45
N ALA A 60 7.49 8.50 -1.14
CA ALA A 60 8.54 7.53 -1.42
C ALA A 60 8.75 7.33 -2.93
N GLY A 61 7.67 7.32 -3.71
CA GLY A 61 7.75 7.30 -5.16
C GLY A 61 8.39 8.57 -5.70
N GLU A 62 7.92 9.75 -5.28
CA GLU A 62 8.47 11.03 -5.74
C GLU A 62 9.98 11.12 -5.50
N GLU A 63 10.43 10.75 -4.30
CA GLU A 63 11.86 10.73 -3.96
C GLU A 63 12.64 9.70 -4.77
N PHE A 64 12.07 8.50 -4.98
CA PHE A 64 12.70 7.47 -5.80
C PHE A 64 12.94 7.97 -7.23
N PHE A 65 11.91 8.55 -7.86
CA PHE A 65 12.02 9.03 -9.24
C PHE A 65 12.93 10.24 -9.34
N ASP A 66 12.84 11.23 -8.44
CA ASP A 66 13.72 12.40 -8.46
C ASP A 66 15.22 11.99 -8.39
N LYS A 67 15.55 11.02 -7.53
CA LYS A 67 16.94 10.55 -7.35
C LYS A 67 17.42 9.61 -8.46
N ASN A 68 16.56 8.73 -8.99
CA ASN A 68 16.98 7.61 -9.85
C ASN A 68 16.62 7.74 -11.33
N ILE A 69 15.76 8.69 -11.73
CA ILE A 69 15.29 8.80 -13.13
C ILE A 69 16.42 9.04 -14.16
N LYS A 70 17.59 9.50 -13.70
CA LYS A 70 18.77 9.74 -14.56
C LYS A 70 19.74 8.57 -14.62
N THR A 71 19.61 7.59 -13.74
CA THR A 71 20.58 6.50 -13.56
C THR A 71 19.98 5.12 -13.80
N MET A 72 18.65 5.01 -13.87
CA MET A 72 17.92 3.77 -14.08
C MET A 72 17.12 3.82 -15.38
N GLU A 73 17.11 2.71 -16.12
CA GLU A 73 16.25 2.53 -17.29
C GLU A 73 14.80 2.35 -16.83
N TYR A 74 13.90 3.23 -17.26
CA TYR A 74 12.49 3.20 -16.84
C TYR A 74 11.82 1.85 -17.18
N ASP A 75 12.17 1.25 -18.31
CA ASP A 75 11.61 -0.02 -18.77
C ASP A 75 11.99 -1.21 -17.87
N THR A 76 13.02 -1.10 -17.04
CA THR A 76 13.38 -2.16 -16.08
C THR A 76 12.62 -2.05 -14.76
N LEU A 77 11.84 -0.99 -14.53
CA LEU A 77 11.08 -0.83 -13.30
C LEU A 77 9.94 -1.84 -13.18
N PRO A 78 9.58 -2.27 -11.94
CA PRO A 78 8.35 -2.99 -11.67
C PRO A 78 7.13 -2.24 -12.21
N ILE A 79 6.15 -3.00 -12.67
CA ILE A 79 4.88 -2.50 -13.18
C ILE A 79 4.18 -1.62 -12.13
N PHE A 80 4.25 -1.97 -10.84
CA PHE A 80 3.73 -1.17 -9.75
C PHE A 80 4.32 0.25 -9.75
N MET A 81 5.64 0.38 -9.85
CA MET A 81 6.31 1.68 -9.87
C MET A 81 5.97 2.47 -11.13
N LYS A 82 5.89 1.80 -12.28
CA LYS A 82 5.47 2.45 -13.54
C LYS A 82 4.03 2.95 -13.45
N GLN A 83 3.11 2.11 -12.99
CA GLN A 83 1.70 2.44 -12.78
C GLN A 83 1.53 3.58 -11.78
N TRP A 84 2.33 3.61 -10.71
CA TRP A 84 2.44 4.74 -9.80
C TRP A 84 2.86 6.02 -10.50
N ASN A 85 3.98 6.02 -11.21
CA ASN A 85 4.47 7.22 -11.90
C ASN A 85 3.52 7.72 -12.99
N GLU A 86 2.81 6.81 -13.65
CA GLU A 86 1.81 7.11 -14.69
C GLU A 86 0.43 7.45 -14.10
N ALA A 87 0.27 7.42 -12.77
CA ALA A 87 -1.02 7.49 -12.07
C ALA A 87 -2.08 6.50 -12.60
N ARG A 88 -1.64 5.37 -13.18
CA ARG A 88 -2.49 4.33 -13.76
C ARG A 88 -2.94 3.35 -12.68
N GLY A 89 -4.24 3.07 -12.62
CA GLY A 89 -4.82 2.20 -11.60
C GLY A 89 -5.09 2.89 -10.25
N TRP A 90 -4.44 4.03 -9.98
CA TRP A 90 -4.63 4.81 -8.75
C TRP A 90 -6.03 5.38 -8.57
N SER A 91 -6.77 5.63 -9.67
CA SER A 91 -8.19 5.96 -9.59
C SER A 91 -9.03 4.84 -8.95
N SER A 92 -8.66 3.57 -9.16
CA SER A 92 -9.30 2.40 -8.54
C SER A 92 -8.79 2.14 -7.14
N CYS A 93 -7.67 2.74 -6.74
CA CYS A 93 -7.25 2.71 -5.34
C CYS A 93 -8.21 3.53 -4.48
N TRP A 94 -8.89 4.57 -4.98
CA TRP A 94 -9.90 5.32 -4.19
C TRP A 94 -11.22 4.57 -3.92
N ASP A 95 -11.24 3.24 -4.11
CA ASP A 95 -12.35 2.38 -3.74
C ASP A 95 -11.91 1.23 -2.82
N TYR A 96 -12.82 0.76 -1.97
CA TYR A 96 -12.55 -0.33 -1.03
C TYR A 96 -12.77 -1.74 -1.62
N ASN A 97 -13.14 -1.85 -2.90
CA ASN A 97 -13.10 -3.13 -3.63
C ASN A 97 -11.67 -3.49 -4.04
N GLY A 98 -10.82 -2.46 -4.15
CA GLY A 98 -9.38 -2.49 -4.23
C GLY A 98 -8.85 -2.76 -5.62
N TYR A 99 -7.73 -2.10 -5.92
CA TYR A 99 -6.90 -2.39 -7.07
C TYR A 99 -6.06 -3.65 -6.81
N THR A 100 -6.06 -4.60 -7.75
CA THR A 100 -5.32 -5.85 -7.59
C THR A 100 -3.85 -5.65 -7.97
N LEU A 101 -2.96 -6.08 -7.08
CA LEU A 101 -1.51 -6.02 -7.26
C LEU A 101 -0.96 -7.40 -7.67
N PHE A 102 0.04 -7.41 -8.55
CA PHE A 102 0.85 -8.59 -8.79
C PHE A 102 1.86 -8.71 -7.63
N ILE A 103 1.85 -9.83 -6.91
CA ILE A 103 2.62 -9.96 -5.67
C ILE A 103 4.12 -9.87 -5.92
N ASP A 104 4.65 -10.59 -6.90
CA ASP A 104 6.10 -10.60 -7.18
C ASP A 104 6.59 -9.22 -7.61
N ASP A 105 5.80 -8.53 -8.43
CA ASP A 105 6.04 -7.16 -8.88
C ASP A 105 6.00 -6.15 -7.73
N PHE A 106 5.03 -6.29 -6.81
CA PHE A 106 4.93 -5.47 -5.62
C PHE A 106 6.14 -5.67 -4.68
N LEU A 107 6.54 -6.92 -4.45
CA LEU A 107 7.72 -7.25 -3.63
C LEU A 107 9.00 -6.67 -4.23
N GLU A 108 9.17 -6.76 -5.55
CA GLU A 108 10.31 -6.15 -6.24
C GLU A 108 10.31 -4.62 -6.09
N ALA A 109 9.14 -3.98 -6.16
CA ALA A 109 9.01 -2.55 -5.88
C ALA A 109 9.39 -2.19 -4.43
N MET A 110 9.04 -3.03 -3.44
CA MET A 110 9.43 -2.79 -2.05
C MET A 110 10.95 -2.88 -1.86
N GLU A 111 11.63 -3.83 -2.54
CA GLU A 111 13.09 -3.91 -2.55
C GLU A 111 13.75 -2.68 -3.16
N LEU A 112 13.20 -2.15 -4.26
CA LEU A 112 13.70 -0.91 -4.85
C LEU A 112 13.50 0.29 -3.94
N LEU A 113 12.31 0.42 -3.33
CA LEU A 113 12.06 1.50 -2.37
C LEU A 113 13.02 1.43 -1.19
N LYS A 114 13.34 0.22 -0.67
CA LYS A 114 14.34 0.02 0.41
C LYS A 114 15.73 0.54 0.08
N SER A 115 16.09 0.63 -1.20
CA SER A 115 17.37 1.20 -1.62
C SER A 115 17.44 2.74 -1.52
N CYS A 116 16.29 3.41 -1.36
CA CYS A 116 16.21 4.84 -1.13
C CYS A 116 16.28 5.18 0.37
N GLU A 117 16.54 6.45 0.69
CA GLU A 117 16.44 6.96 2.07
C GLU A 117 14.98 7.05 2.52
N MET A 118 14.31 5.90 2.63
CA MET A 118 12.89 5.79 2.99
C MET A 118 12.58 6.37 4.37
N GLY A 119 13.56 6.44 5.27
CA GLY A 119 13.38 6.72 6.70
C GLY A 119 12.76 8.08 7.04
N LYS A 120 12.48 8.94 6.06
CA LYS A 120 11.66 10.15 6.23
C LYS A 120 10.16 9.91 6.03
N TRP A 121 9.78 8.90 5.24
CA TRP A 121 8.41 8.72 4.74
C TRP A 121 7.83 7.35 5.05
N ILE A 122 8.62 6.29 5.07
CA ILE A 122 8.15 4.95 5.43
C ILE A 122 9.21 4.25 6.28
N THR A 123 8.77 3.63 7.36
CA THR A 123 9.64 2.88 8.28
C THR A 123 9.94 1.50 7.72
N MET A 124 11.08 0.93 8.13
CA MET A 124 11.41 -0.45 7.74
C MET A 124 10.40 -1.46 8.31
N GLU A 125 9.79 -1.18 9.47
CA GLU A 125 8.75 -2.04 10.04
C GLU A 125 7.52 -2.10 9.13
N GLU A 126 7.10 -0.96 8.57
CA GLU A 126 5.97 -0.88 7.64
C GLU A 126 6.24 -1.70 6.39
N VAL A 127 7.41 -1.51 5.78
CA VAL A 127 7.81 -2.26 4.58
C VAL A 127 7.84 -3.76 4.87
N LEU A 128 8.48 -4.19 5.95
CA LEU A 128 8.51 -5.61 6.32
C LEU A 128 7.09 -6.17 6.55
N SER A 129 6.19 -5.36 7.10
CA SER A 129 4.80 -5.78 7.33
C SER A 129 3.99 -5.88 6.03
N MET A 130 4.26 -5.00 5.04
CA MET A 130 3.71 -5.11 3.68
C MET A 130 4.22 -6.38 2.99
N GLU A 131 5.51 -6.65 3.10
CA GLU A 131 6.15 -7.85 2.53
C GLU A 131 5.63 -9.14 3.16
N ASP A 132 5.49 -9.17 4.48
CA ASP A 132 4.90 -10.31 5.21
C ASP A 132 3.46 -10.57 4.74
N LEU A 133 2.65 -9.52 4.61
CA LEU A 133 1.28 -9.64 4.12
C LEU A 133 1.23 -10.18 2.69
N ALA A 134 2.08 -9.65 1.80
CA ALA A 134 2.17 -10.08 0.41
C ALA A 134 2.64 -11.55 0.29
N ASN A 135 3.64 -11.95 1.08
CA ASN A 135 4.13 -13.33 1.13
C ASN A 135 3.07 -14.29 1.68
N ASN A 136 2.30 -13.88 2.70
CA ASN A 136 1.19 -14.66 3.20
C ASN A 136 0.13 -14.88 2.11
N ALA A 137 -0.26 -13.81 1.39
CA ALA A 137 -1.17 -13.92 0.25
C ALA A 137 -0.66 -14.89 -0.81
N LYS A 138 0.64 -14.80 -1.16
CA LYS A 138 1.30 -15.68 -2.12
C LYS A 138 1.26 -17.15 -1.71
N SER A 139 1.53 -17.43 -0.43
CA SER A 139 1.62 -18.79 0.12
C SER A 139 0.31 -19.57 0.02
N ILE A 140 -0.83 -18.87 -0.04
CA ILE A 140 -2.16 -19.45 -0.16
C ILE A 140 -2.80 -19.22 -1.53
N GLY A 141 -2.08 -18.61 -2.48
CA GLY A 141 -2.61 -18.29 -3.81
C GLY A 141 -3.71 -17.22 -3.83
N ALA A 142 -3.76 -16.35 -2.81
CA ALA A 142 -4.70 -15.24 -2.75
C ALA A 142 -4.23 -14.04 -3.59
N LYS A 143 -5.18 -13.19 -3.98
CA LYS A 143 -4.88 -11.90 -4.63
C LYS A 143 -4.56 -10.85 -3.56
N LEU A 144 -3.47 -10.13 -3.77
CA LEU A 144 -3.15 -8.92 -3.01
C LEU A 144 -3.90 -7.74 -3.62
N LYS A 145 -4.45 -6.88 -2.77
CA LYS A 145 -5.21 -5.70 -3.16
C LYS A 145 -4.82 -4.50 -2.32
N ILE A 146 -4.91 -3.31 -2.91
CA ILE A 146 -4.75 -2.03 -2.23
C ILE A 146 -5.96 -1.13 -2.50
N GLY A 147 -6.31 -0.31 -1.53
CA GLY A 147 -7.38 0.67 -1.60
C GLY A 147 -7.05 1.82 -0.64
N ARG A 148 -7.58 3.00 -0.91
CA ARG A 148 -7.33 4.28 -0.27
C ARG A 148 -8.66 4.82 0.20
N GLY A 149 -8.73 5.10 1.49
CA GLY A 149 -9.88 5.66 2.18
C GLY A 149 -9.73 7.14 2.46
#